data_AF-A0A7L2TFV3-F1
#
_entry.id   AF-A0A7L2TFV3-F1
#
_cell.length_a   1.000
_cell.length_b   1.000
_cell.length_c   1.000
_cell.angle_alpha   90.00
_cell.angle_beta   90.00
_cell.angle_gamma   90.00
#
_symmetry.space_group_name_H-M   'P 1'
#
loop_
_entity.id
_entity.type
_entity.pdbx_description
1 polymer ?
#
loop_
_entity_poly.entity_id
_entity_poly.type
_entity_poly.pdbx_seq_one_letter_code
_entity_poly.pdbx_strand_id
1 'polypeptide(L)'
;CKYDYVEVRSELASDSKLHGKFCGSEKPEVITSYGNNMRLEFKSDNTVSKKGFKVHYFSDKDECSKDNGGCQHECINTFGSYMCQCRNGFMLHENGHDCKEAGCEHKLSGAEGTMSSPNWPDKYPSRKECTWDISATPGHRVKVTFNEFEIEQHQECAYDHLEMYDGPNSKSPIIGRFCGSKKPDPVVASTNKMFLRFYSDASVQRRGFQAKHSTECGGLLKAEVQAKELYSHAQFGDNNYPGQADCEWVIVAEDGYGVELIFQIFEIEEEADCGYDYMEIYDGYDSTAPRLGRFCGSG
;
A
#
# COMPACT_ATOMS: atom_id res chain seq x y z
N CYS A 1 -27.59 27.09 -1.04
CA CYS A 1 -28.47 27.37 0.12
C CYS A 1 -28.73 28.87 0.27
N LYS A 2 -29.62 29.43 -0.57
CA LYS A 2 -29.86 30.89 -0.69
C LYS A 2 -31.07 31.39 0.11
N TYR A 3 -32.09 30.56 0.24
CA TYR A 3 -33.38 30.85 0.88
C TYR A 3 -33.38 30.28 2.30
N ASP A 4 -33.70 28.98 2.44
CA ASP A 4 -33.62 28.27 3.71
C ASP A 4 -32.28 27.56 3.88
N TYR A 5 -31.65 27.72 5.05
CA TYR A 5 -30.37 27.06 5.35
C TYR A 5 -30.07 26.98 6.84
N VAL A 6 -29.21 26.01 7.20
CA VAL A 6 -28.51 25.95 8.48
C VAL A 6 -27.03 26.25 8.25
N GLU A 7 -26.50 27.24 8.94
CA GLU A 7 -25.08 27.58 8.94
C GLU A 7 -24.44 27.15 10.26
N VAL A 8 -23.29 26.46 10.19
CA VAL A 8 -22.60 25.93 11.37
C VAL A 8 -21.18 26.48 11.43
N ARG A 9 -20.81 27.08 12.57
CA ARG A 9 -19.49 27.66 12.83
C ARG A 9 -18.93 27.19 14.16
N SER A 10 -17.61 27.00 14.22
CA SER A 10 -16.92 26.92 15.52
C SER A 10 -16.64 28.32 16.03
N GLU A 11 -16.66 28.55 17.34
CA GLU A 11 -16.42 29.85 17.98
C GLU A 11 -17.51 30.92 17.78
N LEU A 12 -17.48 31.92 18.67
CA LEU A 12 -18.54 32.91 18.84
C LEU A 12 -18.30 34.22 18.07
N ALA A 13 -17.11 34.41 17.52
CA ALA A 13 -16.76 35.62 16.76
C ALA A 13 -17.36 35.59 15.34
N SER A 14 -17.64 36.76 14.75
CA SER A 14 -18.28 36.86 13.43
C SER A 14 -17.39 36.41 12.27
N ASP A 15 -16.08 36.37 12.47
CA ASP A 15 -15.05 35.89 11.57
C ASP A 15 -14.70 34.40 11.77
N SER A 16 -15.44 33.71 12.64
CA SER A 16 -15.10 32.34 13.02
C SER A 16 -15.27 31.32 11.89
N LYS A 17 -14.47 30.25 11.96
CA LYS A 17 -14.33 29.24 10.90
C LYS A 17 -15.66 28.54 10.61
N LEU A 18 -16.08 28.62 9.35
CA LEU A 18 -17.30 28.02 8.83
C LEU A 18 -17.10 26.53 8.56
N HIS A 19 -17.90 25.67 9.19
CA HIS A 19 -17.96 24.23 8.88
C HIS A 19 -18.77 23.97 7.62
N GLY A 20 -19.86 24.72 7.44
CA GLY A 20 -20.66 24.62 6.23
C GLY A 20 -21.99 25.35 6.32
N LYS A 21 -22.64 25.43 5.15
CA LYS A 21 -23.98 25.99 4.97
C LYS A 21 -24.86 24.97 4.25
N PHE A 22 -25.83 24.41 4.97
CA PHE A 22 -26.57 23.22 4.57
C PHE A 22 -28.04 23.55 4.24
N CYS A 23 -28.59 22.87 3.23
CA CYS A 23 -29.99 22.97 2.81
C CYS A 23 -30.37 21.71 2.01
N GLY A 24 -31.68 21.47 1.84
CA GLY A 24 -32.19 20.31 1.13
C GLY A 24 -32.65 19.19 2.07
N SER A 25 -32.65 17.95 1.57
CA SER A 25 -33.14 16.77 2.30
C SER A 25 -32.03 15.78 2.69
N GLU A 26 -30.82 15.96 2.16
CA GLU A 26 -29.68 15.13 2.53
C GLU A 26 -29.16 15.51 3.91
N LYS A 27 -28.86 14.50 4.71
CA LYS A 27 -28.32 14.71 6.06
C LYS A 27 -26.83 15.07 5.94
N PRO A 28 -26.37 16.17 6.54
CA PRO A 28 -24.93 16.45 6.62
C PRO A 28 -24.19 15.32 7.33
N GLU A 29 -22.90 15.16 7.00
CA GLU A 29 -21.97 14.37 7.81
C GLU A 29 -21.81 14.97 9.22
N VAL A 30 -21.20 14.21 10.13
CA VAL A 30 -20.98 14.64 11.51
C VAL A 30 -20.09 15.89 11.55
N ILE A 31 -20.55 16.94 12.24
CA ILE A 31 -19.83 18.21 12.37
C ILE A 31 -19.26 18.31 13.79
N THR A 32 -17.94 18.50 13.91
CA THR A 32 -17.22 18.54 15.19
C THR A 32 -16.65 19.94 15.44
N SER A 33 -16.79 20.48 16.65
CA SER A 33 -16.22 21.79 16.97
C SER A 33 -14.70 21.71 17.13
N TYR A 34 -13.99 22.76 16.70
CA TYR A 34 -12.55 22.90 16.97
C TYR A 34 -12.24 23.31 18.42
N GLY A 35 -13.22 23.87 19.12
CA GLY A 35 -13.11 24.32 20.51
C GLY A 35 -14.33 23.90 21.33
N ASN A 36 -14.53 24.54 22.48
CA ASN A 36 -15.61 24.25 23.43
C ASN A 36 -16.96 24.88 23.06
N ASN A 37 -17.09 25.44 21.86
CA ASN A 37 -18.29 26.14 21.41
C ASN A 37 -18.58 25.88 19.92
N MET A 38 -19.88 25.84 19.61
CA MET A 38 -20.39 25.74 18.25
C MET A 38 -21.65 26.59 18.13
N ARG A 39 -21.74 27.37 17.05
CA ARG A 39 -22.90 28.20 16.74
C ARG A 39 -23.63 27.61 15.54
N LEU A 40 -24.93 27.39 15.72
CA LEU A 40 -25.86 26.97 14.66
C LEU A 40 -26.82 28.11 14.38
N GLU A 41 -26.89 28.56 13.13
CA GLU A 41 -27.80 29.61 12.68
C GLU A 41 -28.73 29.06 11.59
N PHE A 42 -30.01 28.94 11.89
CA PHE A 42 -31.04 28.59 10.92
C PHE A 42 -31.72 29.85 10.40
N LYS A 43 -31.73 30.04 9.08
CA LYS A 43 -32.52 31.08 8.41
C LYS A 43 -33.51 30.42 7.46
N SER A 44 -34.73 30.94 7.48
CA SER A 44 -35.75 30.65 6.48
C SER A 44 -36.28 31.96 5.90
N ASP A 45 -36.75 31.90 4.66
CA ASP A 45 -37.48 33.03 4.06
C ASP A 45 -38.98 32.96 4.38
N ASN A 46 -39.77 33.80 3.70
CA ASN A 46 -41.23 33.87 3.88
C ASN A 46 -42.01 32.92 2.96
N THR A 47 -41.34 31.94 2.34
CA THR A 47 -41.90 31.03 1.36
C THR A 47 -42.02 29.60 1.91
N VAL A 48 -41.74 28.57 1.09
CA VAL A 48 -42.08 27.16 1.35
C VAL A 48 -41.44 26.63 2.63
N SER A 49 -42.24 26.12 3.57
CA SER A 49 -41.76 25.48 4.80
C SER A 49 -41.78 23.94 4.73
N LYS A 50 -40.94 23.29 5.55
CA LYS A 50 -40.82 21.82 5.65
C LYS A 50 -40.72 21.38 7.12
N LYS A 51 -40.56 20.06 7.34
CA LYS A 51 -40.46 19.43 8.68
C LYS A 51 -39.26 19.89 9.53
N GLY A 52 -38.29 20.62 8.97
CA GLY A 52 -37.11 21.11 9.68
C GLY A 52 -36.10 20.00 9.98
N PHE A 53 -35.31 20.20 11.04
CA PHE A 53 -34.22 19.31 11.46
C PHE A 53 -34.29 18.99 12.96
N LYS A 54 -33.74 17.84 13.34
CA LYS A 54 -33.50 17.44 14.72
C LYS A 54 -32.05 17.00 14.82
N VAL A 55 -31.29 17.61 15.73
CA VAL A 55 -29.87 17.31 15.94
C VAL A 55 -29.69 16.80 17.36
N HIS A 56 -28.91 15.74 17.50
CA HIS A 56 -28.38 15.28 18.77
C HIS A 56 -26.99 15.90 18.95
N TYR A 57 -26.74 16.49 20.11
CA TYR A 57 -25.43 17.06 20.47
C TYR A 57 -25.00 16.52 21.83
N PHE A 58 -23.69 16.33 22.00
CA PHE A 58 -23.05 15.91 23.23
C PHE A 58 -21.66 16.54 23.31
N SER A 59 -21.16 16.79 24.52
CA SER A 59 -19.77 17.17 24.72
C SER A 59 -18.91 15.91 24.71
N ASP A 60 -17.96 15.84 23.80
CA ASP A 60 -16.90 14.84 23.83
C ASP A 60 -15.72 15.35 24.67
N LYS A 61 -15.17 14.50 25.52
CA LYS A 61 -13.99 14.84 26.32
C LYS A 61 -12.80 14.19 25.64
N ASP A 62 -11.79 14.96 25.28
CA ASP A 62 -10.54 14.37 24.79
C ASP A 62 -9.79 13.71 25.96
N GLU A 63 -9.99 12.40 26.12
CA GLU A 63 -9.27 11.63 27.14
C GLU A 63 -7.77 11.50 26.85
N CYS A 64 -7.36 11.60 25.57
CA CYS A 64 -5.97 11.49 25.15
C CYS A 64 -5.14 12.72 25.53
N SER A 65 -5.78 13.88 25.64
CA SER A 65 -5.13 15.13 26.07
C SER A 65 -4.53 15.07 27.48
N LYS A 66 -4.89 14.09 28.32
CA LYS A 66 -4.34 13.91 29.66
C LYS A 66 -3.69 12.53 29.78
N ASP A 67 -2.40 12.50 30.09
CA ASP A 67 -1.61 11.27 30.29
C ASP A 67 -1.78 10.25 29.16
N ASN A 68 -1.98 10.73 27.92
CA ASN A 68 -2.21 9.89 26.75
C ASN A 68 -3.36 8.89 26.94
N GLY A 69 -4.41 9.25 27.68
CA GLY A 69 -5.51 8.34 28.02
C GLY A 69 -5.09 7.10 28.83
N GLY A 70 -3.87 7.08 29.40
CA GLY A 70 -3.29 5.89 30.00
C GLY A 70 -2.89 4.81 29.00
N CYS A 71 -2.81 5.11 27.71
CA CYS A 71 -2.34 4.19 26.67
C CYS A 71 -0.82 4.04 26.72
N GLN A 72 -0.31 2.82 26.61
CA GLN A 72 1.14 2.58 26.54
C GLN A 72 1.77 3.20 25.29
N HIS A 73 1.06 3.16 24.15
CA HIS A 73 1.53 3.70 22.87
C HIS A 73 0.72 4.92 22.42
N GLU A 74 -0.22 4.76 21.51
CA GLU A 74 -0.98 5.87 20.94
C GLU A 74 -2.40 5.87 21.48
N CYS A 75 -2.91 7.04 21.86
CA CYS A 75 -4.30 7.23 22.23
C CYS A 75 -5.05 7.89 21.10
N ILE A 76 -6.18 7.31 20.72
CA ILE A 76 -7.07 7.86 19.70
C ILE A 76 -8.36 8.27 20.39
N ASN A 77 -8.59 9.58 20.45
CA ASN A 77 -9.83 10.12 20.97
C ASN A 77 -10.96 9.78 20.00
N THR A 78 -12.05 9.23 20.53
CA THR A 78 -13.23 8.84 19.78
C THR A 78 -14.43 9.57 20.34
N PHE A 79 -15.56 9.60 19.64
CA PHE A 79 -16.72 10.31 20.17
C PHE A 79 -17.34 9.57 21.36
N GLY A 80 -17.28 10.16 22.55
CA GLY A 80 -17.79 9.65 23.81
C GLY A 80 -16.83 8.72 24.56
N SER A 81 -15.61 8.49 24.05
CA SER A 81 -14.61 7.58 24.62
C SER A 81 -13.25 7.78 23.96
N TYR A 82 -12.27 6.94 24.26
CA TYR A 82 -11.02 6.81 23.50
C TYR A 82 -10.68 5.34 23.34
N MET A 83 -9.70 5.05 22.49
CA MET A 83 -9.09 3.72 22.42
C MET A 83 -7.58 3.83 22.27
N CYS A 84 -6.87 2.84 22.83
CA CYS A 84 -5.44 2.73 22.66
C CYS A 84 -5.09 1.95 21.40
N GLN A 85 -4.14 2.46 20.63
CA GLN A 85 -3.57 1.80 19.46
C GLN A 85 -2.09 1.51 19.69
N CYS A 86 -1.66 0.33 19.26
CA CYS A 86 -0.27 -0.08 19.34
C CYS A 86 0.48 0.25 18.04
N ARG A 87 1.75 0.65 18.19
CA ARG A 87 2.68 0.84 17.07
C ARG A 87 2.94 -0.46 16.33
N ASN A 88 3.47 -0.35 15.11
CA ASN A 88 3.75 -1.52 14.28
C ASN A 88 4.68 -2.51 15.00
N GLY A 89 4.36 -3.81 14.93
CA GLY A 89 5.05 -4.87 15.68
C GLY A 89 4.48 -5.13 17.08
N PHE A 90 3.40 -4.46 17.48
CA PHE A 90 2.71 -4.70 18.75
C PHE A 90 1.20 -4.88 18.57
N MET A 91 0.59 -5.67 19.44
CA MET A 91 -0.85 -5.92 19.51
C MET A 91 -1.39 -5.38 20.83
N LEU A 92 -2.62 -4.87 20.82
CA LEU A 92 -3.26 -4.41 22.04
C LEU A 92 -3.43 -5.58 23.02
N HIS A 93 -3.00 -5.37 24.25
CA HIS A 93 -3.17 -6.30 25.35
C HIS A 93 -4.66 -6.34 25.77
N GLU A 94 -5.05 -7.38 26.49
CA GLU A 94 -6.45 -7.62 26.89
C GLU A 94 -7.00 -6.54 27.84
N ASN A 95 -6.11 -5.79 28.50
CA ASN A 95 -6.51 -4.65 29.32
C ASN A 95 -6.89 -3.41 28.50
N GLY A 96 -6.71 -3.42 27.17
CA GLY A 96 -7.07 -2.31 26.29
C GLY A 96 -6.15 -1.09 26.37
N HIS A 97 -5.04 -1.18 27.13
CA HIS A 97 -4.11 -0.08 27.38
C HIS A 97 -2.67 -0.40 27.00
N ASP A 98 -2.23 -1.60 27.36
CA ASP A 98 -0.86 -2.05 27.11
C ASP A 98 -0.73 -2.67 25.72
N CYS A 99 0.50 -2.76 25.25
CA CYS A 99 0.88 -3.30 23.96
C CYS A 99 1.84 -4.46 24.17
N LYS A 100 1.41 -5.66 23.77
CA LYS A 100 2.26 -6.85 23.75
C LYS A 100 2.90 -7.01 22.37
N GLU A 101 4.06 -7.66 22.32
CA GLU A 101 4.72 -7.91 21.04
C GLU A 101 3.83 -8.76 20.13
N ALA A 102 3.68 -8.31 18.88
CA ALA A 102 3.03 -9.08 17.83
C ALA A 102 4.01 -10.11 17.27
N GLY A 103 3.47 -11.19 16.70
CA GLY A 103 4.24 -11.99 15.75
C GLY A 103 4.72 -11.08 14.61
N CYS A 104 5.97 -11.27 14.16
CA CYS A 104 6.57 -10.43 13.13
C CYS A 104 6.61 -11.12 11.76
N GLU A 105 5.64 -12.00 11.51
CA GLU A 105 5.47 -12.71 10.26
C GLU A 105 4.29 -12.10 9.51
N HIS A 106 4.56 -11.60 8.30
CA HIS A 106 3.59 -10.86 7.51
C HIS A 106 3.36 -11.55 6.17
N LYS A 107 2.10 -11.64 5.74
CA LYS A 107 1.72 -12.13 4.41
C LYS A 107 1.04 -10.99 3.65
N LEU A 108 1.62 -10.59 2.53
CA LEU A 108 1.16 -9.47 1.72
C LEU A 108 0.75 -9.98 0.33
N SER A 109 -0.52 -9.81 -0.02
CA SER A 109 -1.07 -10.28 -1.31
C SER A 109 -1.74 -9.18 -2.15
N GLY A 110 -1.71 -7.92 -1.68
CA GLY A 110 -2.26 -6.78 -2.43
C GLY A 110 -1.33 -6.35 -3.56
N ALA A 111 -1.90 -5.79 -4.64
CA ALA A 111 -1.16 -5.27 -5.78
C ALA A 111 -0.17 -4.15 -5.42
N GLU A 112 -0.41 -3.48 -4.30
CA GLU A 112 0.55 -2.60 -3.65
C GLU A 112 0.31 -2.59 -2.14
N GLY A 113 1.30 -2.09 -1.39
CA GLY A 113 1.17 -1.87 0.04
C GLY A 113 2.45 -1.33 0.64
N THR A 114 2.41 -1.02 1.93
CA THR A 114 3.55 -0.51 2.68
C THR A 114 3.95 -1.52 3.75
N MET A 115 5.26 -1.65 3.95
CA MET A 115 5.87 -2.46 4.99
C MET A 115 6.94 -1.65 5.70
N SER A 116 7.12 -1.89 6.99
CA SER A 116 8.12 -1.21 7.78
C SER A 116 8.72 -2.12 8.84
N SER A 117 9.95 -1.80 9.25
CA SER A 117 10.57 -2.44 10.40
C SER A 117 9.70 -2.28 11.65
N PRO A 118 9.81 -3.20 12.63
CA PRO A 118 9.06 -3.08 13.87
C PRO A 118 9.34 -1.76 14.56
N ASN A 119 8.32 -1.20 15.22
CA ASN A 119 8.37 0.07 15.95
C ASN A 119 8.63 1.32 15.08
N TRP A 120 8.66 1.21 13.75
CA TRP A 120 8.75 2.37 12.85
C TRP A 120 7.66 3.41 13.19
N PRO A 121 7.98 4.73 13.25
CA PRO A 121 9.24 5.39 12.84
C PRO A 121 10.34 5.46 13.92
N ASP A 122 10.10 4.89 15.09
CA ASP A 122 11.10 4.78 16.14
C ASP A 122 12.09 3.65 15.87
N LYS A 123 13.10 3.54 16.75
CA LYS A 123 14.12 2.51 16.61
C LYS A 123 13.52 1.11 16.69
N TYR A 124 13.94 0.22 15.79
CA TYR A 124 13.53 -1.18 15.86
C TYR A 124 14.05 -1.84 17.15
N PRO A 125 13.41 -2.88 17.69
CA PRO A 125 13.92 -3.59 18.85
C PRO A 125 15.12 -4.49 18.51
N SER A 126 15.98 -4.77 19.50
CA SER A 126 17.06 -5.77 19.40
C SER A 126 16.50 -7.20 19.33
N ARG A 127 17.27 -8.13 18.76
CA ARG A 127 16.98 -9.59 18.73
C ARG A 127 15.65 -9.90 18.07
N LYS A 128 15.33 -9.20 16.98
CA LYS A 128 14.12 -9.42 16.21
C LYS A 128 14.43 -10.11 14.90
N GLU A 129 13.51 -10.98 14.53
CA GLU A 129 13.49 -11.59 13.22
C GLU A 129 12.06 -11.42 12.68
N CYS A 130 11.96 -10.69 11.58
CA CYS A 130 10.70 -10.32 10.96
C CYS A 130 10.70 -10.72 9.50
N THR A 131 9.56 -11.23 9.01
CA THR A 131 9.45 -11.76 7.67
C THR A 131 8.25 -11.20 6.93
N TRP A 132 8.41 -11.00 5.63
CA TRP A 132 7.32 -10.62 4.73
C TRP A 132 7.30 -11.58 3.55
N ASP A 133 6.25 -12.39 3.45
CA ASP A 133 5.92 -13.19 2.27
C ASP A 133 5.04 -12.34 1.34
N ILE A 134 5.66 -11.81 0.28
CA ILE A 134 5.01 -10.92 -0.67
C ILE A 134 4.61 -11.70 -1.91
N SER A 135 3.33 -11.60 -2.25
CA SER A 135 2.71 -12.26 -3.38
C SER A 135 2.03 -11.22 -4.28
N ALA A 136 2.54 -11.06 -5.49
CA ALA A 136 1.91 -10.28 -6.54
C ALA A 136 0.97 -11.16 -7.41
N THR A 137 0.24 -10.50 -8.30
CA THR A 137 -0.56 -11.15 -9.35
C THR A 137 0.32 -12.16 -10.10
N PRO A 138 -0.16 -13.41 -10.32
CA PRO A 138 0.55 -14.36 -11.18
C PRO A 138 0.86 -13.76 -12.55
N GLY A 139 2.00 -14.15 -13.15
CA GLY A 139 2.43 -13.54 -14.41
C GLY A 139 3.13 -12.19 -14.27
N HIS A 140 3.29 -11.67 -13.06
CA HIS A 140 3.93 -10.37 -12.80
C HIS A 140 5.09 -10.52 -11.80
N ARG A 141 5.76 -9.41 -11.48
CA ARG A 141 6.90 -9.34 -10.57
C ARG A 141 6.56 -8.53 -9.33
N VAL A 142 7.17 -8.89 -8.21
CA VAL A 142 7.17 -8.04 -7.02
C VAL A 142 8.28 -7.01 -7.16
N LYS A 143 7.93 -5.72 -7.04
CA LYS A 143 8.86 -4.60 -6.89
C LYS A 143 8.79 -4.06 -5.48
N VAL A 144 9.94 -3.76 -4.89
CA VAL A 144 10.07 -3.10 -3.59
C VAL A 144 10.87 -1.83 -3.75
N THR A 145 10.32 -0.72 -3.26
CA THR A 145 10.97 0.58 -3.27
C THR A 145 11.03 1.12 -1.85
N PHE A 146 12.20 1.57 -1.42
CA PHE A 146 12.39 2.14 -0.09
C PHE A 146 12.03 3.62 -0.08
N ASN A 147 11.25 4.02 0.93
CA ASN A 147 11.01 5.42 1.27
C ASN A 147 12.10 5.90 2.22
N GLU A 148 12.38 5.09 3.25
CA GLU A 148 13.35 5.36 4.31
C GLU A 148 14.17 4.09 4.59
N PHE A 149 15.44 4.27 4.93
CA PHE A 149 16.35 3.16 5.23
C PHE A 149 17.52 3.59 6.14
N GLU A 150 17.52 3.09 7.37
CA GLU A 150 18.59 3.29 8.35
C GLU A 150 18.68 2.04 9.24
N ILE A 151 19.57 1.11 8.89
CA ILE A 151 19.92 -0.08 9.66
C ILE A 151 21.36 0.05 10.15
N GLU A 152 21.77 -0.66 11.20
CA GLU A 152 23.16 -0.63 11.68
C GLU A 152 24.17 -0.81 10.53
N GLN A 153 25.18 0.05 10.50
CA GLN A 153 26.20 0.03 9.45
C GLN A 153 27.25 -1.04 9.75
N HIS A 154 27.45 -1.96 8.81
CA HIS A 154 28.57 -2.90 8.82
C HIS A 154 29.04 -3.16 7.39
N GLN A 155 30.31 -3.52 7.18
CA GLN A 155 30.87 -3.74 5.84
C GLN A 155 30.18 -4.89 5.09
N GLU A 156 29.87 -5.97 5.81
CA GLU A 156 29.21 -7.17 5.26
C GLU A 156 27.77 -7.35 5.79
N CYS A 157 27.22 -6.33 6.46
CA CYS A 157 25.89 -6.41 7.08
C CYS A 157 25.73 -7.64 8.00
N ALA A 158 26.74 -7.88 8.85
CA ALA A 158 26.83 -9.08 9.69
C ALA A 158 26.02 -8.97 11.00
N TYR A 159 25.74 -7.73 11.42
CA TYR A 159 24.88 -7.42 12.55
C TYR A 159 23.43 -7.31 12.04
N ASP A 160 22.82 -6.14 12.17
CA ASP A 160 21.47 -5.90 11.65
C ASP A 160 21.46 -5.82 10.13
N HIS A 161 20.46 -6.45 9.51
CA HIS A 161 20.31 -6.44 8.06
C HIS A 161 18.89 -6.76 7.59
N LEU A 162 18.59 -6.31 6.38
CA LEU A 162 17.43 -6.74 5.60
C LEU A 162 17.92 -7.61 4.44
N GLU A 163 17.48 -8.87 4.41
CA GLU A 163 17.68 -9.78 3.29
C GLU A 163 16.43 -9.87 2.43
N MET A 164 16.63 -9.91 1.12
CA MET A 164 15.57 -10.06 0.14
C MET A 164 15.87 -11.27 -0.73
N TYR A 165 14.88 -12.13 -0.91
CA TYR A 165 15.00 -13.42 -1.58
C TYR A 165 14.07 -13.46 -2.80
N ASP A 166 14.59 -13.97 -3.91
CA ASP A 166 13.90 -14.09 -5.20
C ASP A 166 13.04 -15.35 -5.24
N GLY A 167 11.94 -15.32 -4.49
CA GLY A 167 11.02 -16.43 -4.39
C GLY A 167 10.23 -16.44 -3.09
N PRO A 168 9.57 -17.57 -2.78
CA PRO A 168 8.58 -17.62 -1.72
C PRO A 168 9.13 -17.75 -0.29
N ASN A 169 10.43 -18.02 -0.11
CA ASN A 169 11.01 -18.25 1.22
C ASN A 169 12.54 -18.07 1.26
N SER A 170 13.12 -18.23 2.46
CA SER A 170 14.55 -18.08 2.75
C SER A 170 15.48 -19.11 2.09
N LYS A 171 14.96 -20.13 1.39
CA LYS A 171 15.75 -21.05 0.56
C LYS A 171 15.89 -20.59 -0.89
N SER A 172 15.16 -19.55 -1.28
CA SER A 172 15.24 -18.98 -2.63
C SER A 172 16.57 -18.22 -2.80
N PRO A 173 17.01 -17.91 -4.03
CA PRO A 173 18.21 -17.11 -4.25
C PRO A 173 18.14 -15.76 -3.54
N ILE A 174 19.24 -15.31 -2.94
CA ILE A 174 19.31 -13.98 -2.30
C ILE A 174 19.47 -12.93 -3.40
N ILE A 175 18.58 -11.95 -3.45
CA ILE A 175 18.70 -10.77 -4.31
C ILE A 175 19.73 -9.81 -3.71
N GLY A 176 19.67 -9.61 -2.40
CA GLY A 176 20.62 -8.76 -1.70
C GLY A 176 20.43 -8.79 -0.18
N ARG A 177 21.51 -8.38 0.50
CA ARG A 177 21.56 -8.11 1.94
C ARG A 177 21.91 -6.64 2.12
N PHE A 178 21.08 -5.91 2.86
CA PHE A 178 21.14 -4.46 2.96
C PHE A 178 21.28 -4.03 4.43
N CYS A 179 22.15 -3.05 4.68
CA CYS A 179 22.33 -2.40 5.98
C CYS A 179 22.94 -1.00 5.79
N GLY A 180 23.08 -0.23 6.88
CA GLY A 180 23.54 1.16 6.83
C GLY A 180 22.44 2.16 6.51
N SER A 181 22.84 3.36 6.10
CA SER A 181 21.92 4.50 5.84
C SER A 181 21.77 4.86 4.36
N LYS A 182 22.46 4.15 3.46
CA LYS A 182 22.26 4.33 2.01
C LYS A 182 21.00 3.58 1.61
N LYS A 183 20.01 4.31 1.13
CA LYS A 183 18.78 3.73 0.59
C LYS A 183 19.09 2.79 -0.58
N PRO A 184 18.62 1.53 -0.56
CA PRO A 184 18.75 0.63 -1.70
C PRO A 184 18.00 1.16 -2.93
N ASP A 185 18.53 0.85 -4.12
CA ASP A 185 17.81 1.03 -5.37
C ASP A 185 16.57 0.11 -5.41
N PRO A 186 15.55 0.41 -6.23
CA PRO A 186 14.37 -0.45 -6.33
C PRO A 186 14.74 -1.89 -6.66
N VAL A 187 14.20 -2.83 -5.88
CA VAL A 187 14.49 -4.26 -5.99
C VAL A 187 13.31 -4.96 -6.64
N VAL A 188 13.55 -5.69 -7.73
CA VAL A 188 12.51 -6.41 -8.48
C VAL A 188 12.83 -7.89 -8.47
N ALA A 189 11.89 -8.72 -7.99
CA ALA A 189 12.01 -10.18 -8.05
C ALA A 189 11.87 -10.68 -9.49
N SER A 190 12.34 -11.88 -9.79
CA SER A 190 12.15 -12.53 -11.10
C SER A 190 10.73 -13.09 -11.26
N THR A 191 10.03 -13.35 -10.15
CA THR A 191 8.68 -13.95 -10.15
C THR A 191 7.68 -13.11 -9.35
N ASN A 192 6.44 -13.59 -9.26
CA ASN A 192 5.38 -12.95 -8.47
C ASN A 192 5.52 -13.21 -6.95
N LYS A 193 6.64 -13.78 -6.51
CA LYS A 193 6.93 -14.09 -5.11
C LYS A 193 8.25 -13.45 -4.71
N MET A 194 8.25 -12.76 -3.58
CA MET A 194 9.45 -12.24 -2.94
C MET A 194 9.34 -12.44 -1.44
N PHE A 195 10.42 -12.89 -0.82
CA PHE A 195 10.49 -13.09 0.62
C PHE A 195 11.50 -12.13 1.22
N LEU A 196 11.12 -11.40 2.25
CA LEU A 196 12.00 -10.49 2.98
C LEU A 196 12.22 -11.02 4.39
N ARG A 197 13.43 -10.83 4.90
CA ARG A 197 13.80 -11.16 6.28
C ARG A 197 14.61 -10.02 6.87
N PHE A 198 14.05 -9.36 7.87
CA PHE A 198 14.78 -8.40 8.70
C PHE A 198 15.29 -9.11 9.96
N TYR A 199 16.58 -8.93 10.24
CA TYR A 199 17.23 -9.46 11.43
C TYR A 199 17.90 -8.32 12.19
N SER A 200 17.72 -8.30 13.52
CA SER A 200 18.47 -7.43 14.43
C SER A 200 19.17 -8.22 15.54
N ASP A 201 20.38 -7.82 15.88
CA ASP A 201 21.22 -8.43 16.90
C ASP A 201 20.94 -7.84 18.30
N ALA A 202 21.82 -8.08 19.28
CA ALA A 202 21.61 -7.64 20.65
C ALA A 202 21.79 -6.12 20.89
N SER A 203 22.33 -5.35 19.95
CA SER A 203 22.75 -3.96 20.18
C SER A 203 22.55 -3.05 18.96
N VAL A 204 22.82 -1.75 19.14
CA VAL A 204 22.86 -0.71 18.07
C VAL A 204 21.61 -0.63 17.18
N GLN A 205 20.47 -0.28 17.77
CA GLN A 205 19.24 -0.08 17.01
C GLN A 205 19.22 1.28 16.29
N ARG A 206 18.71 1.28 15.06
CA ARG A 206 18.44 2.44 14.22
C ARG A 206 16.94 2.56 13.93
N ARG A 207 16.53 3.59 13.19
CA ARG A 207 15.11 3.81 12.83
C ARG A 207 14.52 2.68 11.98
N GLY A 208 15.36 1.94 11.27
CA GLY A 208 14.94 0.83 10.42
C GLY A 208 14.51 1.31 9.05
N PHE A 209 13.43 0.75 8.50
CA PHE A 209 13.02 1.04 7.14
C PHE A 209 11.50 1.19 7.01
N GLN A 210 11.11 1.95 6.00
CA GLN A 210 9.77 1.92 5.42
C GLN A 210 9.92 1.72 3.92
N ALA A 211 9.22 0.74 3.38
CA ALA A 211 9.23 0.40 1.97
C ALA A 211 7.82 0.19 1.44
N LYS A 212 7.64 0.44 0.15
CA LYS A 212 6.43 0.13 -0.60
C LYS A 212 6.70 -1.10 -1.46
N HIS A 213 5.79 -2.08 -1.44
CA HIS A 213 5.75 -3.14 -2.44
C HIS A 213 4.69 -2.81 -3.48
N SER A 214 4.92 -3.23 -4.73
CA SER A 214 3.99 -3.08 -5.84
C SER A 214 4.16 -4.21 -6.85
N THR A 215 3.11 -4.48 -7.60
CA THR A 215 3.15 -5.36 -8.78
C THR A 215 3.73 -4.61 -9.97
N GLU A 216 4.72 -5.20 -10.63
CA GLU A 216 5.33 -4.72 -11.87
C GLU A 216 5.13 -5.80 -12.95
N CYS A 217 4.91 -5.41 -14.21
CA CYS A 217 4.75 -6.36 -15.30
C CYS A 217 6.07 -7.11 -15.61
N GLY A 218 5.96 -8.18 -16.39
CA GLY A 218 7.08 -9.06 -16.73
C GLY A 218 7.24 -10.24 -15.78
N GLY A 219 8.31 -11.00 -15.97
CA GLY A 219 8.75 -12.06 -15.06
C GLY A 219 9.04 -13.39 -15.73
N LEU A 220 9.65 -14.28 -14.96
CA LEU A 220 9.93 -15.66 -15.35
C LEU A 220 8.76 -16.56 -15.00
N LEU A 221 8.17 -17.18 -16.03
CA LEU A 221 6.99 -18.03 -15.94
C LEU A 221 7.33 -19.46 -16.33
N LYS A 222 6.72 -20.43 -15.65
CA LYS A 222 6.80 -21.84 -16.03
C LYS A 222 5.53 -22.23 -16.78
N ALA A 223 5.70 -22.70 -18.02
CA ALA A 223 4.63 -23.31 -18.79
C ALA A 223 4.25 -24.67 -18.19
N GLU A 224 2.96 -24.96 -18.17
CA GLU A 224 2.39 -26.21 -17.68
C GLU A 224 1.46 -26.81 -18.73
N VAL A 225 1.09 -28.08 -18.56
CA VAL A 225 0.15 -28.77 -19.46
C VAL A 225 -1.22 -28.08 -19.48
N GLN A 226 -1.63 -27.50 -18.34
CA GLN A 226 -2.82 -26.68 -18.27
C GLN A 226 -2.49 -25.23 -18.66
N ALA A 227 -3.28 -24.67 -19.58
CA ALA A 227 -3.15 -23.28 -19.99
C ALA A 227 -3.31 -22.34 -18.77
N LYS A 228 -2.41 -21.36 -18.68
CA LYS A 228 -2.43 -20.28 -17.69
C LYS A 228 -2.69 -18.96 -18.39
N GLU A 229 -3.32 -18.05 -17.66
CA GLU A 229 -3.57 -16.70 -18.17
C GLU A 229 -2.37 -15.79 -17.87
N LEU A 230 -2.04 -14.96 -18.85
CA LEU A 230 -1.08 -13.88 -18.75
C LEU A 230 -1.78 -12.59 -19.17
N TYR A 231 -1.63 -11.56 -18.36
CA TYR A 231 -2.21 -10.25 -18.63
C TYR A 231 -1.09 -9.21 -18.78
N SER A 232 -1.33 -8.18 -19.59
CA SER A 232 -0.37 -7.10 -19.82
C SER A 232 -0.07 -6.26 -18.57
N HIS A 233 -1.03 -6.16 -17.65
CA HIS A 233 -0.93 -5.37 -16.43
C HIS A 233 -1.86 -5.88 -15.33
N ALA A 234 -1.60 -5.47 -14.08
CA ALA A 234 -2.29 -5.99 -12.90
C ALA A 234 -3.79 -5.62 -12.80
N GLN A 235 -4.24 -4.58 -13.52
CA GLN A 235 -5.63 -4.10 -13.54
C GLN A 235 -6.35 -4.41 -14.86
N PHE A 236 -5.87 -5.43 -15.58
CA PHE A 236 -6.46 -5.84 -16.84
C PHE A 236 -7.96 -6.13 -16.69
N GLY A 237 -8.76 -5.54 -17.57
CA GLY A 237 -10.22 -5.64 -17.57
C GLY A 237 -10.94 -4.49 -16.86
N ASP A 238 -10.27 -3.81 -15.91
CA ASP A 238 -10.82 -2.63 -15.23
C ASP A 238 -10.36 -1.31 -15.90
N ASN A 239 -9.13 -1.28 -16.42
CA ASN A 239 -8.52 -0.11 -17.05
C ASN A 239 -7.67 -0.49 -18.28
N ASN A 240 -7.23 0.53 -19.02
CA ASN A 240 -6.24 0.38 -20.09
C ASN A 240 -4.84 0.13 -19.51
N TYR A 241 -3.95 -0.43 -20.33
CA TYR A 241 -2.55 -0.64 -19.96
C TYR A 241 -1.86 0.69 -19.59
N PRO A 242 -0.90 0.68 -18.65
CA PRO A 242 -0.19 1.89 -18.26
C PRO A 242 0.72 2.39 -19.38
N GLY A 243 0.80 3.71 -19.55
CA GLY A 243 1.74 4.32 -20.49
C GLY A 243 3.20 4.13 -20.06
N GLN A 244 4.12 4.06 -21.04
CA GLN A 244 5.56 3.85 -20.82
C GLN A 244 5.89 2.54 -20.08
N ALA A 245 5.02 1.53 -20.20
CA ALA A 245 5.30 0.21 -19.67
C ALA A 245 6.36 -0.49 -20.53
N ASP A 246 7.41 -0.98 -19.89
CA ASP A 246 8.45 -1.80 -20.51
C ASP A 246 8.47 -3.16 -19.80
N CYS A 247 7.83 -4.15 -20.41
CA CYS A 247 7.50 -5.42 -19.79
C CYS A 247 8.16 -6.57 -20.55
N GLU A 248 8.89 -7.42 -19.83
CA GLU A 248 9.53 -8.61 -20.40
C GLU A 248 9.08 -9.86 -19.65
N TRP A 249 8.48 -10.81 -20.38
CA TRP A 249 8.10 -12.12 -19.88
C TRP A 249 8.91 -13.20 -20.55
N VAL A 250 9.47 -14.10 -19.74
CA VAL A 250 10.15 -15.31 -20.23
C VAL A 250 9.33 -16.52 -19.80
N ILE A 251 8.78 -17.26 -20.76
CA ILE A 251 7.97 -18.45 -20.50
C ILE A 251 8.80 -19.68 -20.81
N VAL A 252 9.12 -20.47 -19.78
CA VAL A 252 9.97 -21.66 -19.89
C VAL A 252 9.12 -22.92 -19.76
N ALA A 253 9.18 -23.78 -20.77
CA ALA A 253 8.61 -25.14 -20.73
C ALA A 253 9.63 -26.17 -20.22
N GLU A 254 9.16 -27.37 -19.91
CA GLU A 254 10.06 -28.49 -19.57
C GLU A 254 10.83 -28.98 -20.81
N ASP A 255 12.00 -29.58 -20.60
CA ASP A 255 12.86 -30.06 -21.69
C ASP A 255 12.08 -30.99 -22.63
N GLY A 256 12.07 -30.65 -23.92
CA GLY A 256 11.35 -31.39 -24.96
C GLY A 256 9.92 -30.93 -25.24
N TYR A 257 9.41 -29.93 -24.51
CA TYR A 257 8.13 -29.29 -24.75
C TYR A 257 8.30 -27.92 -25.43
N GLY A 258 7.30 -27.51 -26.22
CA GLY A 258 7.21 -26.17 -26.79
C GLY A 258 6.24 -25.27 -26.00
N VAL A 259 6.38 -23.96 -26.16
CA VAL A 259 5.41 -22.98 -25.67
C VAL A 259 4.51 -22.57 -26.83
N GLU A 260 3.20 -22.70 -26.66
CA GLU A 260 2.19 -22.24 -27.61
C GLU A 260 1.39 -21.10 -26.98
N LEU A 261 1.25 -19.99 -27.71
CA LEU A 261 0.50 -18.81 -27.27
C LEU A 261 -0.83 -18.74 -28.01
N ILE A 262 -1.93 -18.63 -27.25
CA ILE A 262 -3.28 -18.47 -27.78
C ILE A 262 -3.87 -17.18 -27.21
N PHE A 263 -3.92 -16.14 -28.04
CA PHE A 263 -4.49 -14.85 -27.64
C PHE A 263 -6.02 -14.94 -27.60
N GLN A 264 -6.60 -14.57 -26.45
CA GLN A 264 -8.06 -14.45 -26.29
C GLN A 264 -8.54 -13.04 -26.61
N ILE A 265 -7.74 -12.03 -26.26
CA ILE A 265 -7.96 -10.61 -26.51
C ILE A 265 -6.61 -10.02 -26.91
N PHE A 266 -6.59 -9.20 -27.95
CA PHE A 266 -5.40 -8.45 -28.37
C PHE A 266 -5.80 -7.05 -28.81
N GLU A 267 -5.54 -6.07 -27.93
CA GLU A 267 -5.83 -4.65 -28.17
C GLU A 267 -4.63 -3.81 -27.71
N ILE A 268 -3.87 -3.32 -28.69
CA ILE A 268 -2.74 -2.39 -28.53
C ILE A 268 -2.96 -1.23 -29.52
N GLU A 269 -2.38 -0.04 -29.27
CA GLU A 269 -2.46 1.09 -30.19
C GLU A 269 -2.18 0.67 -31.65
N GLU A 270 -3.09 1.01 -32.57
CA GLU A 270 -2.96 0.67 -33.98
C GLU A 270 -2.11 1.71 -34.71
N GLU A 271 -1.02 1.24 -35.31
CA GLU A 271 -0.09 2.08 -36.07
C GLU A 271 0.55 1.24 -37.20
N ALA A 272 0.94 1.88 -38.30
CA ALA A 272 1.32 1.20 -39.53
C ALA A 272 2.62 0.37 -39.43
N ASP A 273 3.55 0.76 -38.56
CA ASP A 273 4.82 0.06 -38.29
C ASP A 273 4.94 -0.47 -36.86
N CYS A 274 3.86 -0.39 -36.08
CA CYS A 274 3.80 -0.64 -34.64
C CYS A 274 4.84 0.16 -33.84
N GLY A 275 5.12 1.39 -34.25
CA GLY A 275 6.20 2.24 -33.75
C GLY A 275 5.95 2.86 -32.37
N TYR A 276 4.68 3.02 -31.96
CA TYR A 276 4.30 3.58 -30.67
C TYR A 276 4.24 2.49 -29.59
N ASP A 277 3.13 1.74 -29.54
CA ASP A 277 2.95 0.60 -28.64
C ASP A 277 2.98 -0.72 -29.42
N TYR A 278 3.65 -1.72 -28.87
CA TYR A 278 3.79 -3.01 -29.55
C TYR A 278 4.13 -4.14 -28.59
N MET A 279 3.92 -5.35 -29.08
CA MET A 279 4.42 -6.58 -28.47
C MET A 279 5.36 -7.28 -29.45
N GLU A 280 6.52 -7.70 -28.98
CA GLU A 280 7.44 -8.56 -29.73
C GLU A 280 7.48 -9.95 -29.14
N ILE A 281 7.58 -10.96 -30.01
CA ILE A 281 7.72 -12.36 -29.61
C ILE A 281 9.03 -12.88 -30.18
N TYR A 282 9.81 -13.56 -29.35
CA TYR A 282 11.10 -14.15 -29.68
C TYR A 282 11.07 -15.66 -29.42
N ASP A 283 11.70 -16.44 -30.30
CA ASP A 283 11.91 -17.89 -30.11
C ASP A 283 13.23 -18.13 -29.37
N GLY A 284 13.23 -17.82 -28.09
CA GLY A 284 14.38 -17.96 -27.22
C GLY A 284 14.22 -17.21 -25.90
N TYR A 285 15.32 -17.08 -25.16
CA TYR A 285 15.31 -16.54 -23.80
C TYR A 285 15.26 -15.00 -23.75
N ASP A 286 15.86 -14.35 -24.74
CA ASP A 286 16.04 -12.89 -24.77
C ASP A 286 15.91 -12.33 -26.19
N SER A 287 16.04 -11.00 -26.31
CA SER A 287 15.91 -10.26 -27.57
C SER A 287 17.00 -10.55 -28.61
N THR A 288 18.03 -11.33 -28.28
CA THR A 288 19.05 -11.78 -29.25
C THR A 288 18.58 -12.99 -30.06
N ALA A 289 17.53 -13.67 -29.59
CA ALA A 289 16.94 -14.82 -30.27
C ALA A 289 16.17 -14.42 -31.56
N PRO A 290 15.83 -15.38 -32.42
CA PRO A 290 15.02 -15.10 -33.61
C PRO A 290 13.67 -14.44 -33.24
N ARG A 291 13.41 -13.23 -33.75
CA ARG A 291 12.12 -12.54 -33.57
C ARG A 291 11.06 -13.19 -34.46
N LEU A 292 10.01 -13.70 -33.85
CA LEU A 292 8.85 -14.28 -34.54
C LEU A 292 7.93 -13.19 -35.13
N GLY A 293 7.83 -12.04 -34.46
CA GLY A 293 7.08 -10.90 -34.98
C GLY A 293 7.02 -9.72 -34.01
N ARG A 294 6.53 -8.60 -34.54
CA ARG A 294 6.12 -7.40 -33.81
C ARG A 294 4.65 -7.14 -34.15
N PHE A 295 3.83 -6.95 -33.13
CA PHE A 295 2.37 -6.93 -33.25
C PHE A 295 1.80 -5.71 -32.54
N CYS A 296 0.76 -5.10 -33.11
CA CYS A 296 -0.02 -3.99 -32.55
C CYS A 296 -1.43 -3.96 -33.19
N GLY A 297 -2.27 -3.02 -32.78
CA GLY A 297 -3.65 -2.90 -33.25
C GLY A 297 -4.65 -3.76 -32.47
N SER A 298 -5.87 -3.85 -33.01
CA SER A 298 -6.98 -4.64 -32.43
C SER A 298 -7.38 -5.78 -33.37
N GLY A 299 -7.51 -7.00 -32.86
CA GLY A 299 -7.89 -8.18 -33.67
C GLY A 299 -8.47 -9.33 -32.86
#